data_AF-A0A3B0FKN4-F1
#
_entry.id   AF-A0A3B0FKN4-F1
#
_cell.length_a   1.000
_cell.length_b   1.000
_cell.length_c   1.000
_cell.angle_alpha   90.00
_cell.angle_beta   90.00
_cell.angle_gamma   90.00
#
_symmetry.space_group_name_H-M   'P 1'
#
loop_
_entity.id
_entity.type
_entity.pdbx_description
1 polymer ?
#
loop_
_entity_poly.entity_id
_entity_poly.type
_entity_poly.pdbx_seq_one_letter_code
_entity_poly.pdbx_strand_id
1 'polypeptide(L)' 'MAESVRGALDISDPNEILNTLLSRLEEAIQATETAASGLPLFAVEAELTRRLRVALPDARFTAEDIRAWSAQIAS' A
#
# COMPACT_ATOMS: atom_id res chain seq x y z
N MET A 1 -23.60 -22.20 -21.93
CA MET A 1 -22.52 -22.70 -21.05
C MET A 1 -21.83 -21.46 -20.50
N ALA A 2 -21.94 -21.23 -19.19
CA ALA A 2 -21.38 -20.06 -18.54
C ALA A 2 -19.90 -20.31 -18.30
N GLU A 3 -19.04 -19.72 -19.14
CA GLU A 3 -17.61 -19.73 -18.92
C GLU A 3 -17.29 -18.70 -17.83
N SER A 4 -17.30 -19.17 -16.58
CA SER A 4 -16.74 -18.43 -15.46
C SER A 4 -15.22 -18.45 -15.60
N VAL A 5 -14.66 -17.54 -16.41
CA VAL A 5 -13.25 -17.18 -16.34
C VAL A 5 -13.05 -16.43 -15.02
N ARG A 6 -12.93 -17.20 -13.94
CA ARG A 6 -12.27 -16.71 -12.74
C ARG A 6 -10.82 -16.51 -13.15
N GLY A 7 -10.43 -15.24 -13.28
CA GLY A 7 -9.03 -14.83 -13.43
C GLY A 7 -8.23 -15.36 -12.24
N ALA A 8 -7.75 -16.59 -12.34
CA ALA A 8 -6.62 -17.05 -11.60
C ALA A 8 -5.45 -16.29 -12.20
N LEU A 9 -4.91 -15.33 -11.45
CA LEU A 9 -3.67 -14.64 -11.76
C LEU A 9 -2.67 -15.69 -12.25
N ASP A 10 -2.21 -15.58 -13.50
CA ASP A 10 -1.08 -16.37 -13.97
C ASP A 10 0.15 -15.76 -13.30
N ILE A 11 0.53 -16.31 -12.13
CA ILE A 11 1.59 -15.77 -11.26
C ILE A 11 2.99 -16.10 -11.83
N SER A 12 3.13 -16.15 -13.17
CA SER A 12 4.37 -16.53 -13.85
C SER A 12 5.14 -15.33 -14.38
N ASP A 13 4.51 -14.16 -14.55
CA ASP A 13 5.15 -12.95 -15.05
C ASP A 13 5.62 -12.04 -13.89
N PRO A 14 6.93 -11.81 -13.73
CA PRO A 14 7.46 -10.93 -12.69
C PRO A 14 6.94 -9.50 -12.76
N ASN A 15 6.59 -8.98 -13.95
CA ASN A 15 6.05 -7.63 -14.08
C ASN A 15 4.62 -7.57 -13.56
N GLU A 16 3.79 -8.59 -13.80
CA GLU A 16 2.44 -8.66 -13.21
C GLU A 16 2.47 -8.69 -11.68
N ILE A 17 3.43 -9.42 -11.10
CA ILE A 17 3.64 -9.45 -9.65
C ILE A 17 4.04 -8.06 -9.15
N LEU A 18 5.04 -7.43 -9.78
CA LEU A 18 5.50 -6.09 -9.39
C LEU A 18 4.40 -5.04 -9.54
N ASN A 19 3.62 -5.07 -10.62
CA ASN A 19 2.48 -4.18 -10.81
C ASN A 19 1.42 -4.38 -9.72
N THR A 20 1.12 -5.63 -9.36
CA THR A 20 0.17 -5.93 -8.27
C THR A 20 0.66 -5.38 -6.93
N LEU A 21 1.95 -5.55 -6.62
CA LEU A 21 2.54 -5.03 -5.39
C LEU A 21 2.55 -3.49 -5.38
N LEU A 22 2.84 -2.87 -6.52
CA LEU A 22 2.80 -1.42 -6.69
C LEU A 22 1.39 -0.88 -6.47
N SER A 23 0.37 -1.47 -7.12
CA SER A 23 -1.03 -1.02 -6.94
C SER A 23 -1.46 -1.12 -5.47
N ARG A 24 -1.14 -2.21 -4.78
CA ARG A 24 -1.43 -2.35 -3.33
C ARG A 24 -0.73 -1.30 -2.47
N LEU A 25 0.51 -0.94 -2.82
CA LEU A 25 1.25 0.11 -2.14
C LEU A 25 0.58 1.47 -2.35
N GLU A 26 0.23 1.80 -3.59
CA GLU A 26 -0.46 3.05 -3.94
C GLU A 26 -1.81 3.17 -3.23
N GLU A 27 -2.62 2.10 -3.22
CA GLU A 27 -3.89 2.05 -2.49
C GLU A 27 -3.71 2.31 -0.99
N ALA A 28 -2.68 1.73 -0.36
CA ALA A 28 -2.40 1.94 1.05
C ALA A 28 -2.01 3.39 1.37
N ILE A 29 -1.22 4.02 0.49
CA ILE A 29 -0.81 5.42 0.62
C ILE A 29 -2.02 6.35 0.43
N GLN A 30 -2.78 6.20 -0.65
CA GLN A 30 -3.96 7.04 -0.95
C GLN A 30 -5.03 6.94 0.13
N ALA A 31 -5.27 5.73 0.62
CA ALA A 31 -6.17 5.56 1.75
C ALA A 31 -5.66 6.41 2.93
N THR A 32 -4.35 6.37 3.21
CA THR A 32 -3.73 7.06 4.36
C THR A 32 -3.88 8.57 4.23
N GLU A 33 -3.66 9.12 3.03
CA GLU A 33 -3.95 10.52 2.73
C GLU A 33 -5.38 10.89 3.10
N THR A 34 -6.35 10.09 2.67
CA THR A 34 -7.77 10.37 2.93
C THR A 34 -8.10 10.31 4.43
N ALA A 35 -7.51 9.39 5.17
CA ALA A 35 -7.87 9.13 6.57
C ALA A 35 -7.07 9.92 7.60
N ALA A 36 -5.87 10.37 7.24
CA ALA A 36 -4.92 10.99 8.15
C ALA A 36 -4.58 12.45 7.79
N SER A 37 -5.24 13.03 6.77
CA SER A 37 -5.12 14.45 6.47
C SER A 37 -5.47 15.31 7.70
N GLY A 38 -4.59 16.26 8.03
CA GLY A 38 -4.73 17.14 9.20
C GLY A 38 -4.40 16.49 10.55
N LEU A 39 -3.95 15.23 10.58
CA LEU A 39 -3.43 14.59 11.79
C LEU A 39 -1.94 14.94 12.01
N PRO A 40 -1.44 14.89 13.25
CA PRO A 40 -0.02 15.06 13.51
C PRO A 40 0.79 13.92 12.86
N LEU A 41 2.03 14.23 12.46
CA LEU A 41 2.91 13.31 11.71
C LEU A 41 3.01 11.90 12.32
N PHE A 42 3.13 11.79 13.65
CA PHE A 42 3.24 10.48 14.32
C PHE A 42 1.97 9.61 14.14
N ALA A 43 0.80 10.23 14.03
CA ALA A 43 -0.46 9.52 13.81
C ALA A 43 -0.58 9.06 12.34
N VAL A 44 -0.10 9.88 11.41
CA VAL A 44 0.03 9.51 9.99
C VAL A 44 0.99 8.34 9.84
N GLU A 45 2.16 8.38 10.49
CA GLU A 45 3.16 7.30 10.48
C GLU A 45 2.59 5.98 11.01
N ALA A 46 1.84 6.04 12.12
CA ALA A 46 1.19 4.86 12.71
C ALA A 46 0.13 4.25 11.77
N GLU A 47 -0.69 5.10 11.14
CA GLU A 47 -1.75 4.63 10.23
C GLU A 47 -1.18 4.08 8.92
N LEU A 48 -0.16 4.75 8.35
CA LEU A 48 0.57 4.27 7.18
C LEU A 48 1.19 2.90 7.46
N THR A 49 1.89 2.78 8.57
CA THR A 49 2.52 1.51 8.99
C THR A 49 1.49 0.39 9.14
N ARG A 50 0.34 0.69 9.74
CA ARG A 50 -0.75 -0.29 9.92
C ARG A 50 -1.26 -0.80 8.57
N ARG A 51 -1.48 0.10 7.62
CA ARG A 51 -2.04 -0.24 6.30
C ARG A 51 -1.05 -0.98 5.42
N LEU A 52 0.21 -0.57 5.43
CA LEU A 52 1.26 -1.28 4.70
C LEU A 52 1.42 -2.72 5.17
N ARG A 53 1.35 -2.98 6.49
CA ARG A 53 1.36 -4.36 7.01
C ARG A 53 0.16 -5.21 6.57
N VAL A 54 -0.98 -4.58 6.33
CA VAL A 54 -2.20 -5.29 5.85
C VAL A 54 -2.12 -5.53 4.34
N ALA A 55 -1.71 -4.54 3.57
CA ALA A 55 -1.64 -4.61 2.11
C ALA A 55 -0.46 -5.47 1.62
N LEU A 56 0.67 -5.41 2.32
CA LEU A 56 1.95 -6.00 1.94
C LEU A 56 2.63 -6.64 3.18
N PRO A 57 2.09 -7.78 3.68
CA PRO A 57 2.54 -8.38 4.95
C PRO A 57 4.01 -8.83 4.95
N ASP A 58 4.53 -9.23 3.80
CA ASP A 58 5.93 -9.68 3.64
C ASP A 58 6.90 -8.55 3.26
N ALA A 59 6.38 -7.35 2.93
CA ALA A 59 7.23 -6.21 2.60
C ALA A 59 7.77 -5.56 3.88
N ARG A 60 9.03 -5.17 3.85
CA ARG A 60 9.68 -4.41 4.92
C ARG A 60 9.96 -3.00 4.44
N PHE A 61 9.44 -2.04 5.18
CA PHE A 61 9.71 -0.62 4.99
C PHE A 61 10.58 -0.12 6.13
N THR A 62 11.56 0.71 5.83
CA THR A 62 12.38 1.32 6.86
C THR A 62 11.61 2.45 7.55
N ALA A 63 12.06 2.84 8.74
CA ALA A 63 11.49 4.01 9.41
C ALA A 63 11.66 5.29 8.59
N GLU A 64 12.69 5.35 7.74
CA GLU A 64 12.93 6.49 6.84
C GLU A 64 11.89 6.56 5.72
N ASP A 65 11.56 5.43 5.08
CA ASP A 65 10.51 5.36 4.05
C ASP A 65 9.17 5.84 4.61
N ILE A 66 8.79 5.31 5.78
CA ILE A 66 7.52 5.65 6.45
C ILE A 66 7.49 7.14 6.78
N ARG A 67 8.59 7.70 7.31
CA ARG A 67 8.67 9.13 7.62
C ARG A 67 8.58 9.99 6.36
N ALA A 68 9.28 9.63 5.29
CA ALA A 68 9.29 10.37 4.03
C ALA A 68 7.90 10.41 3.38
N TRP A 69 7.17 9.30 3.39
CA TRP A 69 5.80 9.26 2.89
C TRP A 69 4.82 9.99 3.83
N SER A 70 4.91 9.75 5.13
CA SER A 70 4.02 10.41 6.09
C SER A 70 4.19 11.92 6.11
N ALA A 71 5.40 12.43 5.89
CA ALA A 71 5.66 13.87 5.77
C ALA A 71 5.01 14.49 4.53
N GLN A 72 4.95 13.76 3.41
CA GLN A 72 4.23 14.20 2.21
C GLN A 72 2.72 14.20 2.43
N ILE A 73 2.20 13.20 3.15
CA ILE A 73 0.77 13.07 3.48
C ILE A 73 0.30 14.14 4.47
N ALA A 74 1.15 14.51 5.43
CA ALA A 74 0.82 15.49 6.46
C ALA A 74 1.01 16.95 6.01
N SER A 75 1.61 17.18 4.83
CA SER A 75 1.86 18.51 4.27
C SER A 75 0.64 19.08 3.56
#